data_AF-A0A119MFC0-F1
#
_entry.id   AF-A0A119MFC0-F1
#
_cell.length_a   1.000
_cell.length_b   1.000
_cell.length_c   1.000
_cell.angle_alpha   90.00
_cell.angle_beta   90.00
_cell.angle_gamma   90.00
#
_symmetry.space_group_name_H-M   'P 1'
#
loop_
_entity.id
_entity.type
_entity.pdbx_description
1 polymer ?
#
loop_
_entity_poly.entity_id
_entity_poly.type
_entity_poly.pdbx_seq_one_letter_code
_entity_poly.pdbx_strand_id
1 'polypeptide(L)'
;MKHTRRWVLGVLAAFCCTSSMAAGILKLSRTELTLAPGKPVPELWAENVGDTPLYLDVTQRLLANPGEMPERLVPVEMVEHPGLLVLPGRLTLAPGQKYRMVLKELDMPRQPQVWRVTFRPREHIVVEAGQGGKTSSPLFVSVGYGVVIYQRVDIR
;
A
#
# COMPACT_ATOMS: atom_id res chain seq x y z
N MET A 1 57.50 2.08 5.90
CA MET A 1 56.24 2.86 6.01
C MET A 1 55.26 2.67 4.82
N LYS A 2 55.34 1.57 4.04
CA LYS A 2 54.45 1.34 2.87
C LYS A 2 53.41 0.20 3.05
N HIS A 3 53.54 -0.62 4.09
CA HIS A 3 52.63 -1.76 4.35
C HIS A 3 51.37 -1.40 5.14
N THR A 4 51.43 -0.40 6.02
CA THR A 4 50.31 -0.02 6.90
C THR A 4 49.13 0.59 6.12
N ARG A 5 49.41 1.26 4.99
CA ARG A 5 48.39 1.92 4.17
C ARG A 5 47.54 0.96 3.33
N ARG A 6 48.01 -0.27 3.07
CA ARG A 6 47.26 -1.30 2.32
C ARG A 6 46.20 -2.00 3.17
N TRP A 7 46.38 -2.07 4.49
CA TRP A 7 45.44 -2.72 5.39
C TRP A 7 44.19 -1.87 5.67
N VAL A 8 44.34 -0.55 5.71
CA VAL A 8 43.21 0.38 5.95
C VAL A 8 42.19 0.37 4.80
N LEU A 9 42.65 0.16 3.56
CA LEU A 9 41.72 0.04 2.41
C LEU A 9 40.96 -1.30 2.39
N GLY A 10 41.55 -2.39 2.89
CA GLY A 10 40.88 -3.70 2.91
C GLY A 10 39.75 -3.77 3.93
N VAL A 11 39.88 -3.10 5.08
CA VAL A 11 38.86 -3.09 6.14
C VAL A 11 37.66 -2.20 5.79
N LEU A 12 37.84 -1.12 5.02
CA LEU A 12 36.73 -0.27 4.57
C LEU A 12 35.81 -0.96 3.55
N ALA A 13 36.35 -1.83 2.69
CA ALA A 13 35.57 -2.56 1.68
C ALA A 13 34.67 -3.64 2.30
N ALA A 14 35.06 -4.20 3.45
CA ALA A 14 34.30 -5.25 4.13
C ALA A 14 33.00 -4.75 4.79
N PHE A 15 32.87 -3.45 5.06
CA PHE A 15 31.67 -2.86 5.68
C PHE A 15 30.58 -2.48 4.67
N CYS A 16 30.83 -2.53 3.36
CA CYS A 16 29.85 -2.10 2.35
C CYS A 16 28.91 -3.22 1.85
N CYS A 17 29.04 -4.46 2.33
CA CYS A 17 28.37 -5.62 1.72
C CYS A 17 27.22 -6.25 2.55
N THR A 18 26.76 -5.61 3.63
CA THR A 18 25.73 -6.21 4.51
C THR A 18 24.30 -5.68 4.33
N SER A 19 24.04 -4.76 3.41
CA SER A 19 22.67 -4.28 3.15
C SER A 19 22.01 -5.09 2.03
N SER A 20 21.67 -6.35 2.31
CA SER A 20 20.70 -7.09 1.51
C SER A 20 19.46 -7.34 2.35
N MET A 21 18.53 -6.39 2.31
CA MET A 21 17.08 -6.65 2.46
C MET A 21 16.34 -5.61 1.61
N ALA A 22 16.20 -5.93 0.32
CA ALA A 22 15.36 -5.19 -0.60
C ALA A 22 13.89 -5.45 -0.26
N ALA A 23 13.22 -4.49 0.38
CA ALA A 23 11.80 -4.60 0.67
C ALA A 23 11.12 -3.25 0.44
N GLY A 24 10.25 -3.20 -0.56
CA GLY A 24 9.33 -2.09 -0.70
C GLY A 24 8.35 -2.13 0.48
N ILE A 25 8.30 -1.05 1.26
CA ILE A 25 7.44 -0.97 2.45
C ILE A 25 6.41 0.13 2.19
N LEU A 26 5.15 -0.28 2.07
CA LEU A 26 4.05 0.66 1.90
C LEU A 26 3.58 1.18 3.26
N LYS A 27 3.51 2.49 3.38
CA LYS A 27 2.87 3.20 4.49
C LYS A 27 1.70 4.01 3.98
N LEU A 28 0.55 3.89 4.64
CA LEU A 28 -0.62 4.72 4.37
C LEU A 28 -0.75 5.78 5.48
N SER A 29 -1.18 6.99 5.14
CA SER A 29 -1.40 8.04 6.14
C SER A 29 -2.51 7.68 7.14
N ARG A 30 -3.49 6.89 6.68
CA ARG A 30 -4.70 6.52 7.43
C ARG A 30 -5.16 5.12 7.01
N THR A 31 -5.72 4.38 7.94
CA THR A 31 -6.37 3.08 7.71
C THR A 31 -7.90 3.21 7.61
N GLU A 32 -8.43 4.37 8.00
CA GLU A 32 -9.86 4.68 8.00
C GLU A 32 -10.09 6.16 7.65
N LEU A 33 -11.18 6.43 6.91
CA LEU A 33 -11.62 7.76 6.50
C LEU A 33 -13.14 7.87 6.59
N THR A 34 -13.64 9.07 6.89
CA THR A 34 -15.08 9.38 6.83
C THR A 34 -15.31 10.56 5.91
N LEU A 35 -16.14 10.37 4.89
CA LEU A 35 -16.65 11.41 4.00
C LEU A 35 -17.99 11.87 4.55
N ALA A 36 -18.05 13.13 4.99
CA ALA A 36 -19.24 13.74 5.55
C ALA A 36 -19.77 14.83 4.59
N PRO A 37 -21.09 14.92 4.40
CA PRO A 37 -21.70 15.94 3.53
C PRO A 37 -21.24 17.35 3.88
N GLY A 38 -20.87 18.12 2.86
CA GLY A 38 -20.43 19.51 3.01
C GLY A 38 -19.11 19.70 3.77
N LYS A 39 -18.38 18.62 4.08
CA LYS A 39 -17.04 18.69 4.66
C LYS A 39 -15.97 18.44 3.58
N PRO A 40 -14.77 19.03 3.73
CA PRO A 40 -13.66 18.72 2.84
C PRO A 40 -13.31 17.23 2.87
N VAL A 41 -13.03 16.66 1.70
CA VAL A 41 -12.55 15.29 1.55
C VAL A 41 -11.20 15.14 2.27
N PRO A 42 -11.07 14.21 3.25
CA PRO A 42 -9.80 13.97 3.94
C PRO A 42 -8.72 13.46 2.99
N GLU A 43 -7.47 13.80 3.27
CA GLU A 43 -6.35 13.34 2.46
C GLU A 43 -5.96 11.89 2.78
N LEU A 44 -5.71 11.12 1.71
CA LEU A 44 -5.12 9.79 1.78
C LEU A 44 -3.78 9.82 1.05
N TRP A 45 -2.70 9.49 1.77
CA TRP A 45 -1.36 9.42 1.21
C TRP A 45 -0.85 7.99 1.25
N ALA A 46 -0.24 7.57 0.14
CA ALA A 46 0.54 6.35 0.02
C ALA A 46 2.02 6.73 -0.07
N GLU A 47 2.86 6.12 0.77
CA GLU A 47 4.28 6.39 0.86
C GLU A 47 5.05 5.09 0.76
N ASN A 48 6.10 5.08 -0.06
CA ASN A 48 7.09 4.02 -0.02
C ASN A 48 8.20 4.40 0.96
N VAL A 49 8.21 3.77 2.14
CA VAL A 49 9.26 3.96 3.15
C VAL A 49 10.37 2.91 3.04
N GLY A 50 10.30 2.04 2.02
CA GLY A 50 11.34 1.07 1.69
C GLY A 50 12.42 1.65 0.77
N ASP A 51 13.37 0.79 0.42
CA ASP A 51 14.56 1.11 -0.39
C ASP A 51 14.45 0.65 -1.86
N THR A 52 13.35 -0.03 -2.20
CA THR A 52 13.04 -0.48 -3.56
C THR A 52 11.73 0.12 -4.07
N PRO A 53 11.56 0.36 -5.38
CA PRO A 53 10.30 0.85 -5.94
C PRO A 53 9.12 -0.06 -5.62
N LEU A 54 7.92 0.51 -5.46
CA LEU A 54 6.67 -0.23 -5.31
C LEU A 54 5.79 -0.06 -6.53
N TYR A 55 5.32 -1.18 -7.09
CA TYR A 55 4.25 -1.20 -8.08
C TYR A 55 3.00 -1.79 -7.44
N LEU A 56 1.96 -0.98 -7.31
CA LEU A 56 0.77 -1.29 -6.53
C LEU A 56 -0.45 -1.41 -7.45
N ASP A 57 -1.24 -2.46 -7.25
CA ASP A 57 -2.63 -2.51 -7.70
C ASP A 57 -3.52 -1.97 -6.58
N VAL A 58 -4.34 -0.96 -6.91
CA VAL A 58 -5.27 -0.31 -5.98
C VAL A 58 -6.69 -0.72 -6.37
N THR A 59 -7.30 -1.57 -5.57
CA THR A 59 -8.65 -2.10 -5.82
C THR A 59 -9.66 -1.46 -4.89
N GLN A 60 -10.72 -0.84 -5.43
CA GLN A 60 -11.85 -0.33 -4.67
C GLN A 60 -13.03 -1.31 -4.73
N ARG A 61 -13.65 -1.57 -3.59
CA ARG A 61 -14.85 -2.41 -3.48
C ARG A 61 -15.87 -1.77 -2.54
N LEU A 62 -17.15 -1.88 -2.88
CA LEU A 62 -18.25 -1.59 -1.96
C LEU A 62 -18.42 -2.78 -1.01
N LEU A 63 -18.47 -2.52 0.30
CA LEU A 63 -18.78 -3.51 1.32
C LEU A 63 -20.31 -3.56 1.50
N ALA A 64 -20.92 -4.61 0.98
CA ALA A 64 -22.33 -4.92 1.19
C ALA A 64 -22.50 -5.76 2.46
N ASN A 65 -23.61 -5.52 3.16
CA ASN A 65 -23.96 -6.14 4.44
C ASN A 65 -22.87 -5.97 5.53
N PRO A 66 -22.35 -4.75 5.77
CA PRO A 66 -21.29 -4.54 6.75
C PRO A 66 -21.73 -4.97 8.15
N GLY A 67 -20.93 -5.77 8.84
CA GLY A 67 -21.24 -6.31 10.17
C GLY A 67 -22.20 -7.51 10.19
N GLU A 68 -22.71 -7.94 9.04
CA GLU A 68 -23.54 -9.14 8.91
C GLU A 68 -22.75 -10.31 8.28
N MET A 69 -23.20 -11.54 8.48
CA MET A 69 -22.60 -12.72 7.85
C MET A 69 -23.53 -13.34 6.80
N PRO A 70 -23.11 -13.46 5.52
CA PRO A 70 -21.81 -13.08 5.00
C PRO A 70 -21.72 -11.58 4.60
N GLU A 71 -20.60 -10.94 4.96
CA GLU A 71 -20.18 -9.69 4.33
C GLU A 71 -19.80 -9.97 2.87
N ARG A 72 -20.13 -9.05 1.94
CA ARG A 72 -19.83 -9.20 0.51
C ARG A 72 -19.10 -7.98 -0.05
N LEU A 73 -17.97 -8.22 -0.70
CA LEU A 73 -17.21 -7.17 -1.39
C LEU A 73 -17.60 -7.12 -2.88
N VAL A 74 -18.22 -6.03 -3.30
CA VAL A 74 -18.62 -5.79 -4.71
C VAL A 74 -17.58 -4.88 -5.37
N PRO A 75 -16.93 -5.29 -6.47
CA PRO A 75 -16.00 -4.42 -7.20
C PRO A 75 -16.66 -3.13 -7.68
N VAL A 76 -15.94 -2.00 -7.66
CA VAL A 76 -16.50 -0.69 -8.03
C VAL A 76 -17.02 -0.67 -9.47
N GLU A 77 -16.40 -1.42 -10.37
CA GLU A 77 -16.81 -1.61 -11.76
C GLU A 77 -18.16 -2.34 -11.93
N MET A 78 -18.62 -3.04 -10.89
CA MET A 78 -19.93 -3.70 -10.86
C MET A 78 -20.98 -2.88 -10.10
N VAL A 79 -20.59 -1.73 -9.53
CA VAL A 79 -21.54 -0.81 -8.88
C VAL A 79 -22.10 0.11 -9.94
N GLU A 80 -23.42 0.05 -10.17
CA GLU A 80 -24.11 0.80 -11.23
C GLU A 80 -23.92 2.31 -11.13
N HIS A 81 -24.00 2.86 -9.91
CA HIS A 81 -23.82 4.28 -9.62
C HIS A 81 -22.87 4.46 -8.42
N PRO A 82 -21.54 4.41 -8.63
CA PRO A 82 -20.60 4.53 -7.53
C PRO A 82 -20.55 5.98 -7.03
N GLY A 83 -20.90 6.20 -5.76
CA GLY A 83 -20.87 7.53 -5.13
C GLY A 83 -19.46 8.06 -4.86
N LEU A 84 -18.44 7.20 -4.92
CA LEU A 84 -17.04 7.53 -4.67
C LEU A 84 -16.14 6.83 -5.67
N LEU A 85 -15.10 7.51 -6.16
CA LEU A 85 -13.98 6.91 -6.86
C LEU A 85 -12.66 7.21 -6.15
N VAL A 86 -11.81 6.18 -6.05
CA VAL A 86 -10.44 6.28 -5.54
C VAL A 86 -9.46 6.00 -6.67
N LEU A 87 -8.62 6.99 -6.96
CA LEU A 87 -7.72 6.98 -8.12
C LEU A 87 -6.27 7.29 -7.71
N PRO A 88 -5.28 6.75 -8.44
CA PRO A 88 -5.40 5.83 -9.57
C PRO A 88 -5.56 4.37 -9.13
N GLY A 89 -6.03 3.50 -10.03
CA GLY A 89 -6.13 2.05 -9.81
C GLY A 89 -4.80 1.29 -9.91
N ARG A 90 -3.75 1.94 -10.43
CA ARG A 90 -2.37 1.47 -10.43
C ARG A 90 -1.46 2.60 -10.02
N LEU A 91 -0.50 2.31 -9.15
CA LEU A 91 0.40 3.31 -8.59
C LEU A 91 1.83 2.80 -8.60
N THR A 92 2.78 3.65 -8.97
CA THR A 92 4.21 3.38 -8.85
C THR A 92 4.82 4.39 -7.90
N LEU A 93 5.59 3.93 -6.91
CA LEU A 93 6.26 4.78 -5.93
C LEU A 93 7.75 4.43 -5.87
N ALA A 94 8.60 5.39 -6.24
CA ALA A 94 10.03 5.29 -6.00
C ALA A 94 10.32 5.25 -4.47
N PRO A 95 11.51 4.76 -4.05
CA PRO A 95 11.93 4.82 -2.66
C PRO A 95 11.79 6.23 -2.07
N GLY A 96 11.15 6.36 -0.91
CA GLY A 96 10.86 7.64 -0.24
C GLY A 96 9.74 8.48 -0.89
N GLN A 97 9.13 8.03 -1.99
CA GLN A 97 8.09 8.80 -2.67
C GLN A 97 6.76 8.74 -1.92
N LYS A 98 6.13 9.91 -1.82
CA LYS A 98 4.74 10.08 -1.37
C LYS A 98 3.84 10.40 -2.53
N TYR A 99 2.65 9.81 -2.54
CA TYR A 99 1.59 10.09 -3.51
C TYR A 99 0.27 10.35 -2.79
N ARG A 100 -0.40 11.44 -3.16
CA ARG A 100 -1.73 11.76 -2.67
C ARG A 100 -2.76 11.06 -3.55
N MET A 101 -3.49 10.12 -2.96
CA MET A 101 -4.61 9.48 -3.64
C MET A 101 -5.72 10.48 -3.90
N VAL A 102 -6.35 10.37 -5.05
CA VAL A 102 -7.51 11.19 -5.41
C VAL A 102 -8.77 10.47 -4.94
N LEU A 103 -9.48 11.09 -4.01
CA LEU A 103 -10.82 10.66 -3.57
C LEU A 103 -11.81 11.63 -4.20
N LYS A 104 -12.60 11.12 -5.15
CA LYS A 104 -13.60 11.92 -5.86
C LYS A 104 -14.99 11.45 -5.49
N GLU A 105 -15.71 12.25 -4.72
CA GLU A 105 -17.14 12.07 -4.51
C GLU A 105 -17.87 12.41 -5.81
N LEU A 106 -18.60 11.44 -6.34
CA LEU A 106 -19.36 11.58 -7.59
C LEU A 106 -20.83 11.90 -7.31
N ASP A 107 -21.37 11.33 -6.25
CA ASP A 107 -22.75 11.54 -5.84
C ASP A 107 -22.88 11.29 -4.33
N MET A 108 -23.89 11.91 -3.72
CA MET A 108 -24.25 11.66 -2.34
C MET A 108 -25.03 10.35 -2.24
N PRO A 109 -24.62 9.40 -1.40
CA PRO A 109 -25.32 8.14 -1.34
C PRO A 109 -26.68 8.31 -0.63
N ARG A 110 -27.67 7.50 -1.01
CA ARG A 110 -29.01 7.51 -0.39
C ARG A 110 -29.02 6.88 1.01
N GLN A 111 -28.05 6.01 1.28
CA GLN A 111 -27.83 5.34 2.56
C GLN A 111 -26.33 5.32 2.84
N PRO A 112 -25.86 5.20 4.09
CA PRO A 112 -24.44 5.13 4.38
C PRO A 112 -23.77 4.00 3.59
N GLN A 113 -22.65 4.30 2.94
CA GLN A 113 -21.88 3.31 2.18
C GLN A 113 -20.51 3.11 2.82
N VAL A 114 -20.00 1.89 2.75
CA VAL A 114 -18.65 1.55 3.21
C VAL A 114 -17.85 1.05 2.03
N TRP A 115 -16.74 1.71 1.73
CA TRP A 115 -15.82 1.34 0.67
C TRP A 115 -14.54 0.76 1.26
N ARG A 116 -14.08 -0.35 0.69
CA ARG A 116 -12.77 -0.94 1.00
C ARG A 116 -11.82 -0.70 -0.16
N VAL A 117 -10.77 0.05 0.09
CA VAL A 117 -9.66 0.25 -0.85
C VAL A 117 -8.51 -0.63 -0.40
N THR A 118 -7.98 -1.45 -1.30
CA THR A 118 -6.81 -2.31 -0.98
C THR A 118 -5.66 -1.99 -1.92
N PHE A 119 -4.50 -1.74 -1.34
CA PHE A 119 -3.23 -1.53 -2.03
C PHE A 119 -2.44 -2.84 -1.95
N ARG A 120 -2.19 -3.47 -3.09
CA ARG A 120 -1.42 -4.73 -3.16
C ARG A 120 -0.14 -4.53 -3.98
N PRO A 121 1.04 -4.78 -3.41
CA PRO A 121 2.27 -4.89 -4.17
C PRO A 121 2.15 -6.01 -5.21
N ARG A 122 2.48 -5.68 -6.47
CA ARG A 122 2.61 -6.67 -7.55
C ARG A 122 3.93 -7.43 -7.46
N GLU A 123 4.94 -6.82 -6.83
CA GLU A 123 6.22 -7.46 -6.60
C GLU A 123 6.13 -8.45 -5.45
N HIS A 124 6.93 -9.51 -5.55
CA HIS A 124 7.08 -10.49 -4.49
C HIS A 124 8.42 -10.26 -3.79
N ILE A 125 8.43 -10.08 -2.47
CA ILE A 125 9.68 -9.96 -1.71
C ILE A 125 10.39 -11.31 -1.74
N VAL A 126 11.56 -11.41 -2.37
CA VAL A 126 12.40 -12.62 -2.35
C VAL A 126 13.18 -12.65 -1.04
N VAL A 127 12.89 -13.62 -0.18
CA VAL A 127 13.72 -13.90 1.00
C VAL A 127 14.66 -15.06 0.65
N GLU A 128 15.96 -14.79 0.58
CA GLU A 128 16.99 -15.82 0.51
C GLU A 128 17.26 -16.37 1.92
N ALA A 129 16.99 -17.66 2.14
CA ALA A 129 17.36 -18.32 3.38
C ALA A 129 18.89 -18.50 3.44
N GLY A 130 19.52 -17.95 4.47
CA GLY A 130 20.98 -17.93 4.65
C GLY A 130 21.66 -19.30 4.64
N GLN A 131 22.93 -19.29 4.24
CA GLN A 131 23.77 -20.45 3.93
C GLN A 131 23.97 -21.39 5.14
N GLY A 132 23.30 -22.54 5.09
CA GLY A 132 23.54 -23.69 5.94
C GLY A 132 23.23 -24.97 5.18
N GLY A 133 24.00 -25.24 4.12
CA GLY A 133 24.10 -26.55 3.47
C GLY A 133 22.80 -27.32 3.27
N LYS A 134 22.05 -26.94 2.21
CA LYS A 134 21.08 -27.73 1.40
C LYS A 134 19.76 -26.96 1.20
N THR A 135 19.58 -26.54 -0.05
CA THR A 135 18.32 -26.06 -0.67
C THR A 135 17.83 -24.70 -0.17
N SER A 136 18.38 -23.61 -0.74
CA SER A 136 17.74 -22.30 -0.65
C SER A 136 16.51 -22.30 -1.57
N SER A 137 15.31 -22.21 -0.98
CA SER A 137 14.08 -21.95 -1.72
C SER A 137 13.70 -20.49 -1.50
N PRO A 138 13.49 -19.69 -2.56
CA PRO A 138 13.03 -18.32 -2.40
C PRO A 138 11.63 -18.33 -1.75
N LEU A 139 11.46 -17.57 -0.67
CA LEU A 139 10.14 -17.32 -0.08
C LEU A 139 9.64 -15.94 -0.53
N PHE A 140 8.40 -15.91 -1.00
CA PHE A 140 7.74 -14.72 -1.52
C PHE A 140 6.68 -14.20 -0.56
N VAL A 141 6.82 -12.98 -0.05
CA VAL A 141 5.80 -12.32 0.80
C VAL A 141 5.27 -11.07 0.10
N SER A 142 3.95 -10.89 0.08
CA SER A 142 3.29 -9.65 -0.32
C SER A 142 2.25 -9.27 0.73
N VAL A 143 2.33 -8.03 1.21
CA VAL A 143 1.43 -7.48 2.24
C VAL A 143 0.48 -6.48 1.59
N GLY A 144 -0.81 -6.80 1.59
CA GLY A 144 -1.86 -5.90 1.14
C GLY A 144 -2.33 -4.98 2.26
N TYR A 145 -2.39 -3.67 2.01
CA TYR A 145 -2.87 -2.68 2.97
C TYR A 145 -4.29 -2.24 2.63
N GLY A 146 -5.17 -2.20 3.61
CA GLY A 146 -6.58 -1.82 3.44
C GLY A 146 -6.89 -0.46 4.06
N VAL A 147 -7.69 0.34 3.37
CA VAL A 147 -8.36 1.53 3.90
C VAL A 147 -9.86 1.31 3.86
N VAL A 148 -10.53 1.59 4.97
CA VAL A 148 -12.00 1.63 5.03
C VAL A 148 -12.44 3.08 4.92
N ILE A 149 -13.39 3.36 4.02
CA ILE A 149 -13.94 4.69 3.79
C ILE A 149 -15.44 4.64 4.05
N TYR A 150 -15.89 5.35 5.08
CA TYR A 150 -17.30 5.55 5.38
C TYR A 150 -17.81 6.77 4.63
N GLN A 151 -18.75 6.58 3.72
CA GLN A 151 -19.44 7.67 3.03
C GLN A 151 -20.81 7.88 3.68
N ARG A 152 -20.97 9.02 4.35
CA ARG A 152 -22.20 9.35 5.08
C ARG A 152 -23.22 10.02 4.17
N VAL A 153 -24.49 9.94 4.57
CA VAL A 153 -25.61 10.66 3.95
C VAL A 153 -25.82 12.01 4.62
N ASP A 154 -26.42 12.96 3.91
CA ASP A 154 -26.95 14.19 4.51
C ASP A 154 -28.26 13.86 5.21
N ILE A 155 -28.23 13.87 6.55
CA ILE A 155 -29.43 13.71 7.37
C ILE A 155 -29.94 15.14 7.63
N ARG A 156 -30.84 15.60 6.77
CA ARG A 156 -31.65 16.79 7.02
C ARG A 156 -33.03 16.41 7.51
#